data_AF-A0A0D6JKC0-F1
#
_entry.id   AF-A0A0D6JKC0-F1
#
_cell.length_a   1.000
_cell.length_b   1.000
_cell.length_c   1.000
_cell.angle_alpha   90.00
_cell.angle_beta   90.00
_cell.angle_gamma   90.00
#
_symmetry.space_group_name_H-M   'P 1'
#
loop_
_entity.id
_entity.type
_entity.pdbx_description
1 polymer ?
#
loop_
_entity_poly.entity_id
_entity_poly.type
_entity_poly.pdbx_seq_one_letter_code
_entity_poly.pdbx_strand_id
1 'polypeptide(L)'
;MQTQEQWPVADIPERKTLLQTAQAAAYLHISPRTLEDYRIKGGGPVFIRLGLGKRSPVLYDLADLNAWLDSRKVAATFEES
;
A
#
# COMPACT_ATOMS: atom_id res chain seq x y z
N MET A 1 29.98 -36.32 14.75
CA MET A 1 29.53 -35.73 13.47
C MET A 1 28.29 -34.92 13.81
N GLN A 2 28.38 -33.59 13.74
CA GLN A 2 27.33 -32.67 14.20
C GLN A 2 26.22 -32.61 13.13
N THR A 3 25.00 -33.00 13.49
CA THR A 3 23.79 -32.72 12.72
C THR A 3 23.51 -31.22 12.88
N GLN A 4 23.68 -30.46 11.81
CA GLN A 4 23.16 -29.10 11.76
C GLN A 4 21.69 -29.20 11.34
N GLU A 5 20.80 -28.95 12.30
CA GLU A 5 19.38 -28.73 12.07
C GLU A 5 19.23 -27.42 11.31
N GLN A 6 19.36 -27.50 9.98
CA GLN A 6 19.00 -26.40 9.10
C GLN A 6 17.48 -26.29 9.09
N TRP A 7 16.97 -25.27 9.78
CA TRP A 7 15.58 -24.91 9.69
C TRP A 7 15.30 -24.37 8.29
N PRO A 8 14.38 -24.95 7.50
CA PRO A 8 13.91 -24.29 6.30
C PRO A 8 13.16 -23.06 6.77
N VAL A 9 13.67 -21.88 6.46
CA VAL A 9 12.93 -20.61 6.60
C VAL A 9 11.77 -20.64 5.61
N ALA A 10 10.77 -21.47 5.90
CA ALA A 10 9.54 -21.56 5.16
C ALA A 10 8.88 -20.19 5.28
N ASP A 11 8.92 -19.45 4.16
CA ASP A 11 8.17 -18.25 3.84
C ASP A 11 7.51 -17.60 5.05
N ILE A 12 8.30 -16.88 5.84
CA ILE A 12 7.75 -16.06 6.92
C ILE A 12 6.92 -15.01 6.19
N PRO A 13 5.58 -14.99 6.33
CA PRO A 13 4.78 -14.02 5.60
C PRO A 13 5.28 -12.64 6.00
N GLU A 14 5.80 -11.92 5.03
CA GLU A 14 6.39 -10.60 5.24
C GLU A 14 5.36 -9.75 5.99
N ARG A 15 5.78 -9.17 7.12
CA ARG A 15 4.84 -8.40 7.94
C ARG A 15 4.24 -7.28 7.08
N LYS A 16 2.94 -7.37 6.81
CA LYS A 16 2.21 -6.32 6.10
C LYS A 16 2.34 -5.01 6.87
N THR A 17 2.98 -4.04 6.23
CA THR A 17 3.11 -2.70 6.79
C THR A 17 1.83 -1.94 6.50
N LEU A 18 0.93 -1.93 7.47
CA LEU A 18 -0.36 -1.27 7.38
C LEU A 18 -0.26 0.16 7.89
N LEU A 19 -0.62 1.12 7.03
CA LEU A 19 -0.60 2.55 7.30
C LEU A 19 -2.01 3.09 7.45
N GLN A 20 -2.22 3.97 8.43
CA GLN A 20 -3.46 4.72 8.54
C GLN A 20 -3.57 5.77 7.44
N THR A 21 -4.78 6.30 7.21
CA THR A 21 -5.03 7.36 6.22
C THR A 21 -4.03 8.51 6.28
N ALA A 22 -3.70 9.02 7.47
CA ALA A 22 -2.74 10.11 7.64
C ALA A 22 -1.32 9.70 7.23
N GLN A 23 -0.91 8.48 7.55
CA GLN A 23 0.40 7.95 7.18
C GLN A 23 0.49 7.67 5.67
N ALA A 24 -0.56 7.10 5.09
CA ALA A 24 -0.65 6.88 3.64
C ALA A 24 -0.64 8.21 2.86
N ALA A 25 -1.34 9.22 3.38
CA ALA A 25 -1.33 10.57 2.81
C ALA A 25 0.09 11.16 2.82
N ALA A 26 0.80 11.05 3.95
CA ALA A 26 2.19 11.48 4.07
C ALA A 26 3.11 10.70 3.12
N TYR A 27 2.94 9.38 3.02
CA TYR A 27 3.72 8.52 2.14
C TYR A 27 3.55 8.89 0.65
N LEU A 28 2.33 9.18 0.23
CA LEU A 28 2.01 9.59 -1.13
C LEU A 28 2.26 11.09 -1.39
N HIS A 29 2.70 11.86 -0.40
CA HIS A 29 2.85 13.32 -0.47
C HIS A 29 1.58 14.05 -0.91
N ILE A 30 0.40 13.57 -0.50
CA ILE A 30 -0.90 14.21 -0.78
C ILE A 30 -1.64 14.52 0.53
N SER A 31 -2.65 15.38 0.45
CA SER A 31 -3.49 15.65 1.61
C SER A 31 -4.39 14.44 1.96
N PRO A 32 -4.67 14.17 3.24
CA PRO A 32 -5.62 13.12 3.63
C PRO A 32 -7.01 13.35 3.03
N ARG A 33 -7.37 14.62 2.83
CA ARG A 33 -8.57 15.06 2.09
C ARG A 33 -8.64 14.47 0.67
N THR A 34 -7.50 14.41 -0.02
CA THR A 34 -7.38 13.83 -1.36
C THR A 34 -7.59 12.32 -1.33
N LEU A 35 -7.08 11.62 -0.30
CA LEU A 35 -7.37 10.20 -0.12
C LEU A 35 -8.85 9.94 0.20
N GLU A 36 -9.49 10.82 0.98
CA GLU A 36 -10.94 10.76 1.21
C GLU A 36 -11.73 10.96 -0.09
N ASP A 37 -11.32 11.92 -0.92
CA ASP A 37 -11.94 12.18 -2.23
C ASP A 37 -11.79 10.97 -3.16
N TYR A 38 -10.62 10.35 -3.19
CA TYR A 38 -10.38 9.10 -3.95
C TYR A 38 -11.22 7.92 -3.45
N ARG A 39 -11.61 7.87 -2.17
CA ARG A 39 -12.54 6.83 -1.69
C ARG A 39 -13.96 7.03 -2.21
N ILE A 40 -14.37 8.27 -2.42
CA ILE A 40 -15.73 8.60 -2.87
C ILE A 40 -15.83 8.51 -4.38
N LYS A 41 -14.88 9.13 -5.09
CA LYS A 41 -14.87 9.21 -6.55
C LYS A 41 -14.24 7.99 -7.23
N GLY A 42 -13.47 7.19 -6.48
CA GLY A 42 -12.64 6.12 -7.02
C GLY A 42 -11.29 6.63 -7.55
N GLY A 43 -10.43 5.70 -7.96
CA GLY A 43 -9.10 6.00 -8.52
C GLY A 43 -7.96 6.13 -7.51
N GLY A 44 -8.22 5.87 -6.23
CA GLY A 44 -7.19 5.80 -5.18
C GLY A 44 -6.58 4.42 -4.95
N PRO A 45 -5.58 4.33 -4.07
CA PRO A 45 -4.98 3.05 -3.67
C PRO A 45 -5.99 2.17 -2.92
N VAL A 46 -5.76 0.86 -2.98
CA VAL A 46 -6.59 -0.14 -2.29
C VAL A 46 -6.55 0.12 -0.78
N PHE A 47 -7.72 0.05 -0.16
CA PHE A 47 -7.86 0.30 1.27
C PHE A 47 -8.52 -0.90 1.97
N ILE A 48 -8.09 -1.13 3.20
CA ILE A 48 -8.59 -2.17 4.08
C ILE A 48 -9.46 -1.50 5.13
N ARG A 49 -10.73 -1.88 5.20
CA ARG A 49 -11.65 -1.43 6.25
C ARG A 49 -11.73 -2.49 7.34
N LEU A 50 -11.25 -2.18 8.54
CA LEU A 50 -11.17 -3.13 9.66
C LEU A 50 -12.51 -3.39 10.37
N GLY A 51 -13.62 -2.82 9.90
CA GLY A 51 -14.91 -3.04 10.53
C GLY A 51 -16.10 -2.67 9.65
N LEU A 52 -17.29 -3.00 10.15
CA LEU A 52 -18.56 -2.82 9.44
C LEU A 52 -19.20 -1.44 9.67
N GLY A 53 -18.68 -0.66 10.62
CA GLY A 53 -19.24 0.63 11.03
C GLY A 53 -18.78 1.81 10.16
N LYS A 54 -19.54 2.91 10.22
CA LYS A 54 -19.24 4.17 9.49
C LYS A 54 -17.96 4.87 9.97
N ARG A 55 -17.49 4.56 11.18
CA ARG A 55 -16.26 5.07 11.80
C ARG A 55 -15.14 4.01 11.86
N SER A 56 -15.31 2.89 11.17
CA SER A 56 -14.31 1.84 11.19
C SER A 56 -12.98 2.35 10.62
N PRO A 57 -11.84 2.02 11.28
CA PRO A 57 -10.55 2.50 10.83
C PRO A 57 -10.25 1.92 9.45
N VAL A 58 -9.69 2.79 8.62
CA VAL A 58 -9.24 2.46 7.27
C VAL A 58 -7.73 2.46 7.25
N LEU A 59 -7.19 1.33 6.80
CA LEU A 59 -5.77 1.09 6.63
C LEU A 59 -5.43 0.94 5.15
N TYR A 60 -4.17 1.16 4.84
CA TYR A 60 -3.57 0.97 3.53
C TYR A 60 -2.37 0.06 3.69
N ASP A 61 -2.23 -0.92 2.82
CA ASP A 61 -1.02 -1.72 2.75
C ASP A 61 0.04 -0.96 1.95
N LEU A 62 1.29 -0.99 2.43
CA LEU A 62 2.40 -0.32 1.76
C LEU A 62 2.63 -0.86 0.33
N ALA A 63 2.43 -2.15 0.09
CA ALA A 63 2.58 -2.75 -1.24
C ALA A 63 1.47 -2.25 -2.18
N ASP A 64 0.23 -2.13 -1.70
CA ASP A 64 -0.88 -1.56 -2.47
C ASP A 64 -0.65 -0.08 -2.82
N LEU A 65 -0.09 0.70 -1.89
CA LEU A 65 0.31 2.10 -2.15
C LEU A 65 1.39 2.18 -3.24
N ASN A 66 2.39 1.31 -3.19
CA ASN A 66 3.44 1.23 -4.21
C ASN A 66 2.90 0.79 -5.57
N ALA A 67 2.05 -0.22 -5.61
CA ALA A 67 1.40 -0.68 -6.84
C ALA A 67 0.56 0.43 -7.48
N TRP A 68 -0.15 1.21 -6.66
CA TRP A 68 -0.90 2.37 -7.13
C TRP A 68 0.01 3.46 -7.71
N LEU A 69 1.13 3.79 -7.04
CA LEU A 69 2.13 4.70 -7.60
C LEU A 69 2.69 4.18 -8.92
N ASP A 70 2.99 2.89 -9.00
CA ASP A 70 3.52 2.24 -10.19
C ASP A 70 2.55 2.32 -11.37
N SER A 71 1.27 2.04 -11.13
CA SER A 71 0.21 2.20 -12.14
C SER A 71 0.05 3.62 -12.68
N ARG A 72 0.56 4.63 -11.96
CA ARG A 72 0.52 6.04 -12.35
C ARG A 72 1.84 6.54 -12.92
N LYS A 73 2.89 5.69 -12.96
CA LYS A 73 4.13 6.04 -13.65
C LYS A 73 3.83 6.10 -15.14
N VAL A 74 3.77 7.32 -15.66
CA VAL A 74 3.87 7.56 -17.09
C VAL A 74 5.35 7.45 -17.45
N ALA A 75 5.69 6.42 -18.23
CA ALA A 75 6.99 6.39 -18.88
C ALA A 75 7.03 7.60 -19.82
N ALA A 76 7.93 8.55 -19.56
CA ALA A 76 8.27 9.55 -20.55
C ALA A 76 8.98 8.80 -21.69
N THR A 77 8.20 8.28 -22.63
CA THR A 77 8.70 7.87 -23.93
C THR A 77 9.23 9.14 -24.58
N PHE A 78 10.53 9.38 -24.40
CA PHE A 78 11.27 10.37 -25.16
C PHE A 78 11.40 9.78 -26.57
N GLU A 79 10.35 9.98 -27.38
CA GLU A 79 10.39 9.76 -28.82
C GLU A 79 11.23 10.89 -29.41
N GLU A 80 12.52 10.63 -29.59
CA GLU A 80 13.41 11.47 -30.37
C GLU A 80 13.00 11.31 -31.86
N SER A 81 12.34 12.33 -32.42
CA SER A 81 12.04 12.46 -33.86
C SER A 81 12.92 13.51 -34.51
#